data_AF-A0A1Z5HUA5-F1
#
_entry.id   AF-A0A1Z5HUA5-F1
#
_cell.length_a   1.000
_cell.length_b   1.000
_cell.length_c   1.000
_cell.angle_alpha   90.00
_cell.angle_beta   90.00
_cell.angle_gamma   90.00
#
_symmetry.space_group_name_H-M   'P 1'
#
loop_
_entity.id
_entity.type
_entity.pdbx_description
1 polymer ?
#
loop_
_entity_poly.entity_id
_entity_poly.type
_entity_poly.pdbx_seq_one_letter_code
_entity_poly.pdbx_strand_id
1 'polypeptide(L)' 'MNGYFQGHYPYPPGMPGEYPWKPPMELPPGIKLAEAYVPWQKYTKTFSPGEALQKGTLFPELYRPYEY' A
#
# COMPACT_ATOMS: atom_id res chain seq x y z
N MET A 1 -14.06 18.10 -7.40
CA MET A 1 -12.90 19.02 -7.32
C MET A 1 -11.67 18.12 -7.45
N ASN A 2 -11.23 17.86 -8.68
CA ASN A 2 -10.28 16.80 -8.99
C ASN A 2 -8.87 17.40 -8.95
N GLY A 3 -8.21 17.30 -7.80
CA GLY A 3 -6.80 17.65 -7.66
C GLY A 3 -5.94 16.53 -8.21
N TYR A 4 -5.49 16.67 -9.45
CA TYR A 4 -4.41 15.83 -9.99
C TYR A 4 -3.15 16.16 -9.19
N PHE A 5 -2.65 15.15 -8.46
CA PHE A 5 -1.45 15.29 -7.65
C PHE A 5 -0.23 15.34 -8.58
N GLN A 6 0.26 16.55 -8.85
CA GLN A 6 1.53 16.76 -9.54
C GLN A 6 2.67 16.47 -8.53
N GLY A 7 2.88 15.19 -8.22
CA GLY A 7 3.90 14.74 -7.28
C GLY A 7 5.30 14.98 -7.84
N HIS A 8 5.87 16.16 -7.60
CA HIS A 8 7.30 16.38 -7.78
C HIS A 8 8.04 15.60 -6.68
N TYR A 9 8.45 14.37 -6.96
CA TYR A 9 9.39 13.66 -6.11
C TYR A 9 10.76 14.34 -6.23
N PRO A 10 11.33 14.89 -5.15
CA PRO A 10 12.66 15.48 -5.22
C PRO A 10 13.68 14.38 -5.52
N TYR A 11 14.46 14.56 -6.58
CA TYR A 11 15.60 13.70 -6.86
C TYR A 11 16.61 13.81 -5.71
N PRO A 12 17.11 12.69 -5.15
CA PRO A 12 18.15 12.75 -4.13
C PRO A 12 19.41 13.43 -4.70
N PRO A 13 19.95 14.48 -4.05
CA PRO A 13 21.14 15.17 -4.53
C PRO A 13 22.36 14.24 -4.52
N GLY A 14 23.12 14.20 -5.63
CA GLY A 14 24.47 13.63 -5.65
C GLY A 14 24.63 12.24 -6.26
N MET A 15 23.65 11.72 -7.01
CA MET A 15 23.86 10.50 -7.81
C MET A 15 24.28 10.84 -9.25
N PRO A 16 25.54 10.58 -9.66
CA PRO A 16 25.96 10.73 -11.04
C PRO A 16 25.53 9.52 -11.87
N GLY A 17 24.66 9.74 -12.85
CA GLY A 17 24.27 8.75 -13.85
C GLY A 17 22.78 8.72 -14.15
N GLU A 18 22.41 8.47 -15.41
CA GLU A 18 21.04 8.14 -15.77
C GLU A 18 20.67 6.79 -15.12
N TYR A 19 19.67 6.76 -14.24
CA TYR A 19 19.19 5.50 -13.69
C TYR A 19 18.64 4.62 -14.84
N PRO A 20 19.10 3.36 -14.98
CA PRO A 20 18.59 2.45 -16.02
C PRO A 20 17.10 2.12 -15.83
N TRP A 21 16.57 2.39 -14.63
CA TRP A 21 15.17 2.28 -14.29
C TRP A 21 14.62 3.67 -13.95
N LYS A 22 14.21 4.41 -14.98
CA LYS A 22 13.24 5.50 -14.77
C LYS A 22 11.92 4.80 -14.47
N PRO A 23 11.34 4.87 -13.24
CA PRO A 23 9.96 4.46 -13.09
C PRO A 23 9.16 5.28 -14.12
N PRO A 24 8.18 4.70 -14.84
CA PRO A 24 7.27 5.48 -15.66
C PRO A 24 6.73 6.60 -14.77
N MET A 25 7.23 7.82 -14.99
CA MET A 25 7.02 8.95 -14.08
C MET A 25 5.54 9.40 -14.09
N GLU A 26 4.79 8.86 -15.04
CA GLU A 26 3.36 9.01 -15.20
C GLU A 26 2.68 7.79 -14.62
N LEU A 27 2.26 7.90 -13.36
CA LEU A 27 1.28 6.99 -12.80
C LEU A 27 0.05 7.02 -13.71
N PRO A 28 -0.48 5.86 -14.14
CA PRO A 28 -1.73 5.80 -14.88
C PRO A 28 -2.80 6.71 -14.26
N PRO A 29 -3.54 7.47 -15.08
CA PRO A 29 -4.60 8.32 -14.56
C PRO A 29 -5.64 7.45 -13.83
N GLY A 30 -5.99 7.83 -12.61
CA GLY A 30 -6.96 7.10 -11.78
C GLY A 30 -6.36 6.13 -10.76
N ILE A 31 -5.03 6.04 -10.62
CA ILE A 31 -4.42 5.36 -9.47
C ILE A 31 -4.76 6.12 -8.18
N LYS A 32 -5.31 5.39 -7.20
CA LYS A 32 -5.56 5.91 -5.85
C LYS A 32 -4.28 5.82 -5.02
N LEU A 33 -4.11 6.75 -4.08
CA LEU A 33 -3.05 6.63 -3.07
C LEU A 33 -3.22 5.33 -2.28
N ALA A 34 -2.11 4.74 -1.84
CA ALA A 34 -2.15 3.61 -0.93
C ALA A 34 -2.79 4.06 0.39
N GLU A 35 -3.84 3.37 0.81
CA GLU A 35 -4.53 3.61 2.08
C GLU A 35 -4.17 2.50 3.07
N ALA A 36 -3.82 2.88 4.30
CA ALA A 36 -3.64 1.94 5.40
C ALA A 36 -4.77 2.16 6.42
N TYR A 37 -5.57 1.13 6.66
CA TYR A 37 -6.64 1.16 7.65
C TYR A 37 -6.19 0.45 8.93
N VAL A 38 -6.17 1.17 10.05
CA VAL A 38 -5.79 0.63 11.37
C VAL A 38 -7.02 0.68 12.29
N PRO A 39 -7.88 -0.34 12.30
CA PRO A 39 -9.00 -0.42 13.23
C PRO A 39 -8.52 -0.71 14.65
N TRP A 40 -9.35 -0.33 15.62
CA TRP A 40 -9.18 -0.73 17.02
C TRP A 40 -9.32 -2.25 17.16
N GLN A 41 -8.21 -2.91 17.49
CA GLN A 41 -8.16 -4.37 17.66
C GLN A 41 -8.71 -4.73 19.04
N LYS A 42 -9.93 -5.30 19.09
CA LYS A 42 -10.54 -5.81 20.32
C LYS A 42 -10.32 -7.31 20.39
N TYR A 43 -9.68 -7.79 21.46
CA TYR A 43 -9.41 -9.21 21.66
C TYR A 43 -10.72 -9.97 21.98
N THR A 44 -11.47 -10.32 20.94
CA THR A 44 -12.81 -10.91 21.04
C THR A 44 -12.93 -12.15 20.18
N LYS A 45 -12.75 -12.00 18.87
CA LYS A 45 -12.71 -13.09 17.89
C LYS A 45 -11.34 -13.08 17.22
N THR A 46 -10.70 -14.24 17.19
CA THR A 46 -9.38 -14.43 16.57
C THR A 46 -9.43 -15.68 15.72
N PHE A 47 -8.63 -15.70 14.66
CA PHE A 47 -8.39 -16.93 13.91
C PHE A 47 -7.60 -17.93 14.76
N SER A 48 -7.73 -19.22 14.45
CA SER A 48 -6.79 -20.20 15.00
C SER A 48 -5.36 -19.91 14.50
N PRO A 49 -4.30 -20.35 15.20
CA PRO A 49 -2.93 -20.05 14.79
C PRO A 49 -2.60 -20.47 13.35
N GLY A 50 -3.12 -21.61 12.90
CA GLY A 50 -2.91 -22.10 11.54
C GLY A 50 -3.58 -21.23 10.48
N GLU A 51 -4.81 -20.81 10.72
CA GLU A 51 -5.54 -19.90 9.82
C GLU A 51 -4.94 -18.50 9.82
N ALA A 52 -4.52 -18.00 10.97
CA ALA A 52 -3.88 -16.68 11.11
C ALA A 52 -2.60 -16.61 10.27
N LEU A 53 -1.79 -17.67 10.30
CA LEU A 53 -0.56 -17.77 9.50
C LEU A 53 -0.86 -17.73 7.99
N GLN A 54 -1.90 -18.45 7.55
CA GLN A 54 -2.30 -18.46 6.13
C GLN A 54 -2.84 -17.10 5.67
N LYS A 55 -3.55 -16.39 6.54
CA LYS A 55 -4.18 -15.09 6.23
C LYS A 55 -3.25 -13.89 6.43
N GLY A 56 -2.12 -14.07 7.13
CA GLY A 56 -1.18 -12.99 7.47
C GLY A 56 -1.67 -12.03 8.55
N THR A 57 -2.74 -12.40 9.28
CA THR A 57 -3.29 -11.61 10.39
C THR A 57 -4.02 -12.50 11.39
N LEU A 58 -3.93 -12.17 12.67
CA LEU A 58 -4.70 -12.83 13.74
C LEU A 58 -6.16 -12.38 13.78
N PHE A 59 -6.41 -11.16 13.29
CA PHE A 59 -7.64 -10.42 13.48
C PHE A 59 -8.53 -10.53 12.23
N PRO A 60 -9.74 -11.13 12.33
CA PRO A 60 -10.64 -11.29 11.20
C PRO A 60 -11.00 -9.99 10.49
N GLU A 61 -11.14 -8.89 11.22
CA GLU A 61 -11.45 -7.56 10.68
C GLU A 61 -10.35 -6.97 9.78
N LEU A 62 -9.12 -7.49 9.86
CA LEU A 62 -8.00 -7.06 9.04
C LEU A 62 -7.85 -7.89 7.75
N TYR A 63 -8.50 -9.04 7.65
CA TYR A 63 -8.37 -9.90 6.49
C TYR A 63 -9.25 -9.39 5.33
N ARG A 64 -8.62 -8.75 4.34
CA ARG A 64 -9.29 -8.17 3.15
C ARG A 64 -8.51 -8.55 1.88
N PRO A 65 -8.75 -9.74 1.31
CA PRO A 65 -8.10 -10.12 0.05
C PRO A 65 -8.57 -9.21 -1.09
N TYR A 66 -7.72 -9.01 -2.09
CA TYR A 66 -8.07 -8.27 -3.29
C TYR A 66 -8.99 -9.11 -4.18
N GLU A 67 -10.02 -8.48 -4.75
CA GLU A 67 -10.80 -9.07 -5.84
C GLU A 67 -9.97 -8.99 -7.13
N TYR A 68 -9.97 -10.07 -7.92
CA TYR A 68 -9.22 -10.20 -9.18
C TYR A 68 -10.04 -9.73 -10.38
#